data_AF-A0A1I7KEQ6-F1
#
_entry.id   AF-A0A1I7KEQ6-F1
#
_cell.length_a   1.000
_cell.length_b   1.000
_cell.length_c   1.000
_cell.angle_alpha   90.00
_cell.angle_beta   90.00
_cell.angle_gamma   90.00
#
_symmetry.space_group_name_H-M   'P 1'
#
loop_
_entity.id
_entity.type
_entity.pdbx_description
1 polymer ?
#
loop_
_entity_poly.entity_id
_entity_poly.type
_entity_poly.pdbx_seq_one_letter_code
_entity_poly.pdbx_strand_id
1 'polypeptide(L)'
;MTTTTMEFNSVTFTNFPAFVENGEISGYPLMSAVVADRYAERFPVEDRKAITVDFAKLDVTRLMEEAKEQIGVKSPFETEEEADAAEQELIRVLSEEGLFGATR
;
A
#
# COMPACT_ATOMS: atom_id res chain seq x y z
N MET A 1 14.27 17.37 -1.65
CA MET A 1 13.29 16.29 -1.43
C MET A 1 13.00 16.26 0.05
N THR A 2 11.75 16.43 0.45
CA THR A 2 11.36 16.39 1.87
C THR A 2 11.38 14.93 2.31
N THR A 3 12.32 14.56 3.19
CA THR A 3 12.35 13.21 3.75
C THR A 3 11.28 13.12 4.85
N THR A 4 10.16 12.48 4.55
CA THR A 4 9.11 12.23 5.53
C THR A 4 9.50 11.07 6.42
N THR A 5 9.37 11.24 7.74
CA THR A 5 9.66 10.18 8.73
C THR A 5 8.42 9.94 9.58
N MET A 6 8.11 8.67 9.84
CA MET A 6 6.98 8.27 10.67
C MET A 6 7.35 7.05 11.52
N GLU A 7 6.85 7.00 12.76
CA GLU A 7 7.05 5.86 13.66
C GLU A 7 5.77 5.01 13.70
N PHE A 8 5.92 3.70 13.50
CA PHE A 8 4.86 2.71 13.73
C PHE A 8 5.39 1.60 14.61
N ASN A 9 4.66 1.29 15.68
CA ASN A 9 4.99 0.21 16.61
C ASN A 9 6.46 0.27 17.10
N SER A 10 6.95 1.49 17.39
CA SER A 10 8.33 1.76 17.78
C SER A 10 9.41 1.49 16.73
N VAL A 11 9.07 1.24 15.47
CA VAL A 11 10.01 1.22 14.33
C VAL A 11 9.92 2.54 13.58
N THR A 12 11.07 3.11 13.20
CA THR A 12 11.12 4.35 12.42
C THR A 12 11.11 4.04 10.92
N PHE A 13 10.22 4.68 10.17
CA PHE A 13 10.10 4.57 8.73
C PHE A 13 10.48 5.90 8.06
N THR A 14 11.51 5.90 7.22
CA THR A 14 11.92 7.05 6.40
C THR A 14 11.30 6.97 5.00
N ASN A 15 11.24 8.11 4.31
CA ASN A 15 10.58 8.24 3.01
C ASN A 15 9.12 7.75 3.05
N PHE A 16 8.46 8.00 4.17
CA PHE A 16 7.08 7.56 4.37
C PHE A 16 6.11 8.35 3.48
N PRO A 17 5.17 7.71 2.76
CA PRO A 17 4.23 8.40 1.88
C PRO A 17 3.34 9.37 2.65
N ALA A 18 3.21 10.60 2.16
CA ALA A 18 2.37 11.62 2.76
C ALA A 18 1.66 12.45 1.68
N PHE A 19 0.45 12.90 1.99
CA PHE A 19 -0.24 13.92 1.20
C PHE A 19 0.32 15.28 1.58
N VAL A 20 0.70 16.06 0.58
CA VAL A 20 1.28 17.40 0.76
C VAL A 20 0.40 18.43 0.07
N GLU A 21 -0.13 19.36 0.84
CA GLU A 21 -0.96 20.47 0.38
C GLU A 21 -0.34 21.78 0.85
N ASN A 22 -0.17 22.73 -0.06
CA ASN A 22 0.47 24.03 0.24
C ASN A 22 1.86 23.92 0.89
N GLY A 23 2.59 22.82 0.65
CA GLY A 23 3.91 22.57 1.23
C GLY A 23 3.89 21.98 2.64
N GLU A 24 2.70 21.71 3.20
CA GLU A 24 2.53 21.07 4.49
C GLU A 24 1.95 19.65 4.34
N ILE A 25 2.25 18.77 5.29
CA ILE A 25 1.69 17.42 5.30
C ILE A 25 0.22 17.51 5.71
N SER A 26 -0.70 17.24 4.78
CA SER A 26 -2.14 17.20 5.03
C SER A 26 -2.63 15.85 5.54
N GLY A 27 -1.85 14.78 5.34
CA GLY A 27 -2.18 13.46 5.86
C GLY A 27 -1.28 12.35 5.34
N TYR A 28 -1.68 11.11 5.61
CA TYR A 28 -0.94 9.91 5.24
C TYR A 28 -1.90 8.88 4.63
N PRO A 29 -1.50 8.13 3.58
CA PRO A 29 -2.32 7.05 3.06
C PRO A 29 -2.52 5.97 4.12
N LEU A 30 -3.78 5.60 4.40
CA LEU A 30 -4.12 4.57 5.39
C LEU A 30 -3.42 3.23 5.08
N MET A 31 -3.35 2.86 3.80
CA MET A 31 -2.64 1.65 3.37
C MET A 31 -1.17 1.62 3.82
N SER A 32 -0.46 2.73 3.72
CA SER A 32 0.95 2.82 4.12
C SER A 32 1.12 2.61 5.62
N ALA A 33 0.19 3.15 6.42
CA ALA A 33 0.18 2.98 7.87
C ALA A 33 -0.02 1.51 8.27
N VAL A 34 -0.97 0.82 7.62
CA VAL A 34 -1.21 -0.60 7.86
C VAL A 34 0.03 -1.43 7.51
N VAL A 35 0.66 -1.17 6.37
CA VAL A 35 1.87 -1.89 5.95
C VAL A 35 3.02 -1.68 6.93
N ALA A 36 3.26 -0.44 7.37
CA ALA A 36 4.34 -0.15 8.32
C ALA A 36 4.10 -0.81 9.69
N ASP A 37 2.88 -0.74 10.21
CA ASP A 37 2.53 -1.36 11.49
C ASP A 37 2.73 -2.88 11.46
N ARG A 38 2.23 -3.54 10.41
CA ARG A 38 2.42 -4.99 10.19
C ARG A 38 3.87 -5.38 9.95
N TYR A 39 4.63 -4.55 9.23
CA TYR A 39 6.05 -4.79 9.03
C TYR A 39 6.80 -4.73 10.37
N ALA A 40 6.46 -3.78 11.24
CA ALA A 40 7.08 -3.62 12.55
C ALA A 40 6.78 -4.79 13.51
N GLU A 41 5.61 -5.44 13.39
CA GLU A 41 5.25 -6.62 14.18
C GLU A 41 6.19 -7.83 13.98
N ARG A 42 6.97 -7.85 12.89
CA ARG A 42 7.95 -8.91 12.58
C ARG A 42 9.15 -8.91 13.52
N PHE A 43 9.40 -7.80 14.21
CA PHE A 43 10.55 -7.65 15.09
C PHE A 43 10.14 -7.83 16.55
N PRO A 44 11.01 -8.37 17.42
CA PRO A 44 10.82 -8.36 18.87
C PRO A 44 10.64 -6.93 19.39
N VAL A 45 9.75 -6.73 20.37
CA VAL A 45 9.36 -5.39 20.85
C VAL A 45 10.56 -4.60 21.37
N GLU A 46 11.47 -5.27 22.05
CA GLU A 46 12.71 -4.75 22.62
C GLU A 46 13.68 -4.17 21.56
N ASP A 47 13.63 -4.68 20.33
CA ASP A 47 14.56 -4.29 19.27
C ASP A 47 14.01 -3.17 18.39
N ARG A 48 12.69 -2.98 18.33
CA ARG A 48 12.00 -2.10 17.36
C ARG A 48 12.55 -0.68 17.34
N LYS A 49 12.85 -0.10 18.50
CA LYS A 49 13.35 1.30 18.64
C LYS A 49 14.70 1.55 17.96
N ALA A 50 15.49 0.51 17.75
CA ALA A 50 16.78 0.63 17.06
C ALA A 50 16.65 0.46 15.54
N ILE A 51 15.46 0.11 15.04
CA ILE A 51 15.23 -0.22 13.64
C ILE A 51 14.74 1.02 12.89
N THR A 52 15.46 1.36 11.83
CA THR A 52 15.06 2.35 10.85
C THR A 52 14.91 1.68 9.49
N VAL A 53 13.76 1.86 8.85
CA VAL A 53 13.39 1.22 7.60
C VAL A 53 13.13 2.29 6.54
N ASP A 54 13.67 2.10 5.35
CA ASP A 54 13.33 2.94 4.20
C ASP A 54 12.04 2.42 3.56
N PHE A 55 10.92 3.12 3.78
CA PHE A 55 9.61 2.68 3.33
C PHE A 55 9.56 2.56 1.80
N ALA A 56 10.26 3.43 1.07
CA ALA A 56 10.31 3.40 -0.39
C ALA A 56 11.01 2.17 -0.97
N LYS A 57 11.72 1.39 -0.15
CA LYS A 57 12.37 0.12 -0.53
C LYS A 57 11.56 -1.11 -0.14
N LEU A 58 10.42 -0.93 0.52
CA LEU A 58 9.54 -2.05 0.86
C LEU A 58 8.77 -2.51 -0.36
N ASP A 59 8.58 -3.82 -0.48
CA ASP A 59 7.64 -4.41 -1.42
C ASP A 59 6.21 -4.27 -0.85
N VAL A 60 5.63 -3.09 -1.03
CA VAL A 60 4.33 -2.72 -0.47
C VAL A 60 3.22 -3.63 -0.98
N THR A 61 3.30 -4.09 -2.23
CA THR A 61 2.30 -5.00 -2.82
C THR A 61 2.26 -6.32 -2.06
N ARG A 62 3.42 -6.98 -1.90
CA ARG A 62 3.49 -8.23 -1.16
C ARG A 62 3.08 -8.07 0.30
N LEU A 63 3.55 -7.01 0.96
CA LEU A 63 3.18 -6.74 2.36
C LEU A 63 1.68 -6.48 2.53
N MET A 64 1.03 -5.91 1.53
CA MET A 64 -0.42 -5.69 1.53
C MET A 64 -1.20 -7.01 1.37
N GLU A 65 -0.74 -7.91 0.50
CA GLU A 65 -1.32 -9.25 0.35
C GLU A 65 -1.21 -10.02 1.67
N GLU A 66 -0.02 -10.05 2.28
CA GLU A 66 0.20 -10.68 3.59
C GLU A 66 -0.72 -10.07 4.67
N ALA A 67 -0.90 -8.75 4.67
CA ALA A 67 -1.81 -8.08 5.60
C ALA A 67 -3.28 -8.45 5.38
N LYS A 68 -3.72 -8.56 4.12
CA LYS A 68 -5.09 -8.97 3.74
C LYS A 68 -5.39 -10.41 4.16
N GLU A 69 -4.46 -11.33 3.89
CA GLU A 69 -4.59 -12.75 4.28
C GLU A 69 -4.79 -12.91 5.79
N GLN A 70 -4.00 -12.20 6.59
CA GLN A 70 -4.08 -12.28 8.05
C GLN A 70 -5.41 -11.79 8.64
N ILE A 71 -6.04 -10.78 8.03
CA ILE A 71 -7.36 -10.28 8.46
C ILE A 71 -8.52 -11.05 7.83
N GLY A 72 -8.22 -12.13 7.09
CA GLY A 72 -9.22 -12.96 6.42
C GLY A 72 -9.91 -12.28 5.23
N VAL A 73 -9.34 -11.18 4.72
CA VAL A 73 -9.80 -10.57 3.47
C VAL A 73 -9.27 -11.42 2.33
N LYS A 74 -10.16 -12.21 1.75
CA LYS A 74 -9.86 -13.04 0.58
C LYS A 74 -10.22 -12.27 -0.69
N SER A 75 -9.50 -12.56 -1.76
CA SER A 75 -9.98 -12.23 -3.10
C SER A 75 -11.39 -12.84 -3.27
N PRO A 76 -12.33 -12.13 -3.91
CA PRO A 76 -13.60 -12.73 -4.31
C PRO A 76 -13.42 -13.79 -5.42
N PHE A 77 -12.23 -13.84 -6.03
CA PHE A 77 -11.84 -14.80 -7.06
C PHE A 77 -11.02 -15.93 -6.44
N GLU A 78 -11.27 -17.16 -6.86
CA GLU A 78 -10.60 -18.35 -6.30
C GLU A 78 -9.19 -18.54 -6.87
N THR A 79 -8.92 -17.98 -8.06
CA THR A 79 -7.62 -18.06 -8.75
C THR A 79 -7.18 -16.71 -9.32
N GLU A 80 -5.88 -16.59 -9.63
CA GLU A 80 -5.31 -15.43 -10.34
C GLU A 80 -5.90 -15.30 -11.76
N GLU A 81 -6.11 -16.43 -12.45
CA GLU A 81 -6.74 -16.46 -13.78
C GLU A 81 -8.18 -15.92 -13.77
N GLU A 82 -8.97 -16.20 -12.73
CA GLU A 82 -10.31 -15.62 -12.57
C GLU A 82 -10.26 -14.10 -12.32
N ALA A 83 -9.31 -13.65 -11.50
CA ALA A 83 -9.12 -12.23 -11.22
C ALA A 83 -8.71 -11.47 -12.50
N ASP A 84 -7.77 -12.02 -13.26
CA ASP A 84 -7.30 -11.45 -14.53
C ASP A 84 -8.42 -11.39 -15.56
N ALA A 85 -9.23 -12.45 -15.68
CA ALA A 85 -10.38 -12.48 -16.60
C ALA A 85 -11.42 -11.40 -16.23
N ALA A 86 -11.68 -11.21 -14.94
CA ALA A 86 -12.59 -10.17 -14.47
C ALA A 86 -12.03 -8.75 -14.70
N GLU A 87 -10.72 -8.55 -14.54
CA GLU A 87 -10.06 -7.28 -14.84
C GLU A 87 -10.13 -6.95 -16.34
N GLN A 88 -9.84 -7.92 -17.21
CA GLN A 88 -9.93 -7.72 -18.66
C GLN A 88 -11.36 -7.38 -19.10
N GLU A 89 -12.36 -8.03 -18.51
CA GLU A 89 -13.76 -7.74 -18.78
C GLU A 89 -14.16 -6.34 -18.29
N LEU A 90 -13.69 -5.93 -17.11
CA LEU A 90 -13.90 -4.56 -16.62
C LEU A 90 -13.28 -3.53 -17.56
N ILE A 91 -12.04 -3.74 -18.01
CA ILE A 91 -11.36 -2.86 -18.97
C ILE A 91 -12.13 -2.79 -20.29
N ARG A 92 -12.64 -3.92 -20.78
CA ARG A 92 -13.47 -3.99 -21.98
C ARG A 92 -14.74 -3.14 -21.82
N VAL A 93 -15.49 -3.33 -20.73
CA VAL A 93 -16.72 -2.56 -20.44
C VAL A 93 -16.41 -1.07 -20.33
N LEU A 94 -15.38 -0.68 -19.59
CA LEU A 94 -15.00 0.73 -19.43
C LEU A 94 -14.54 1.37 -20.76
N SER A 95 -13.94 0.59 -21.66
CA SER A 95 -13.55 1.04 -23.00
C SER A 95 -14.77 1.21 -23.91
N GLU A 96 -15.76 0.32 -23.82
CA GLU A 96 -17.01 0.36 -24.59
C GLU A 96 -17.97 1.48 -24.12
N GLU A 97 -18.01 1.74 -22.82
CA GLU A 97 -18.80 2.84 -22.21
C GLU A 97 -18.18 4.23 -22.43
N GLY A 98 -17.02 4.31 -23.11
CA GLY A 98 -16.41 5.57 -23.53
C GLY A 98 -15.61 6.31 -22.45
N LEU A 99 -15.34 5.68 -21.30
CA LEU A 99 -14.47 6.24 -20.26
C LEU A 99 -12.99 6.32 -20.71
N PHE A 100 -12.62 5.61 -21.79
CA PHE A 100 -11.28 5.65 -22.41
C PHE A 100 -11.32 5.94 -23.92
N GLY A 101 -12.20 6.82 -24.42
CA GLY A 101 -12.17 7.14 -25.85
C GLY A 101 -12.90 8.40 -26.30
N ALA A 102 -12.18 9.53 -26.32
CA ALA A 102 -12.14 10.43 -27.49
C ALA A 102 -11.08 11.54 -27.32
N THR A 103 -9.81 11.24 -27.63
CA THR A 103 -8.94 12.23 -28.29
C THR A 103 -8.77 11.79 -29.74
N ARG A 104 -9.64 12.33 -30.59
CA ARG A 104 -9.31 12.59 -31.98
C ARG A 104 -8.92 14.05 -32.11
#